data_AF-A0A9Q8Q9I8-F1
#
_entry.id   AF-A0A9Q8Q9I8-F1
#
_cell.length_a   1.000
_cell.length_b   1.000
_cell.length_c   1.000
_cell.angle_alpha   90.00
_cell.angle_beta   90.00
_cell.angle_gamma   90.00
#
_symmetry.space_group_name_H-M   'P 1'
#
loop_
_entity.id
_entity.type
_entity.pdbx_description
1 polymer ?
#
loop_
_entity_poly.entity_id
_entity_poly.type
_entity_poly.pdbx_seq_one_letter_code
_entity_poly.pdbx_strand_id
1 'polypeptide(L)'
;MNGMLIPPVSCREYEYGHIDLPVKAAKAFATLNDKFNFVYISHDGCHDTRAVYIFDVKARAEENLFQLHHDPSKRLEIRTKGGIEDHEPLPSFVLYCIRPALIDYSSHDAIKPWLKPLPLAKKWTNGVILPLYRFLGLTSIMGTSQELGQAMTDLVISDGRDVDVAGASPEGRCLGAVGMRNWTQARNERLEDTVTV
;
A
#
# COMPACT_ATOMS: atom_id res chain seq x y z
N MET A 1 35.50 -1.27 15.76
CA MET A 1 34.71 -1.62 14.55
C MET A 1 33.35 -0.95 14.71
N ASN A 2 33.10 0.08 13.90
CA ASN A 2 31.87 0.88 13.95
C ASN A 2 30.71 0.08 13.37
N GLY A 3 29.88 -0.50 14.24
CA GLY A 3 28.56 -0.98 13.86
C GLY A 3 27.68 0.23 13.61
N MET A 4 27.54 0.62 12.35
CA MET A 4 26.64 1.69 11.90
C MET A 4 25.19 1.27 12.21
N LEU A 5 24.74 1.60 13.42
CA LEU A 5 23.33 1.63 13.77
C LEU A 5 22.71 2.73 12.91
N ILE A 6 21.82 2.35 11.99
CA ILE A 6 20.98 3.28 11.24
C ILE A 6 20.34 4.22 12.28
N PRO A 7 20.52 5.55 12.19
CA PRO A 7 19.93 6.46 13.16
C PRO A 7 18.41 6.26 13.17
N PRO A 8 17.73 6.37 14.33
CA PRO A 8 16.28 6.37 14.37
C PRO A 8 15.77 7.47 13.42
N VAL A 9 14.94 7.09 12.45
CA VAL A 9 14.35 8.01 11.48
C VAL A 9 13.59 9.09 12.27
N SER A 10 13.90 10.36 12.02
CA SER A 10 13.18 11.45 12.70
C SER A 10 11.71 11.48 12.29
N CYS A 11 10.83 12.05 13.13
CA CYS A 11 9.41 12.21 12.77
C CYS A 11 9.24 12.93 11.42
N ARG A 12 10.10 13.93 11.15
CA ARG A 12 10.09 14.66 9.88
C ARG A 12 10.47 13.80 8.69
N GLU A 13 11.51 12.98 8.81
CA GLU A 13 11.91 12.06 7.72
C GLU A 13 10.87 10.96 7.52
N TYR A 14 10.24 10.50 8.60
CA TYR A 14 9.16 9.52 8.53
C TYR A 14 7.93 10.09 7.80
N GLU A 15 7.49 11.30 8.15
CA GLU A 15 6.40 12.00 7.46
C GLU A 15 6.75 12.32 6.01
N TYR A 16 7.97 12.78 5.75
CA TYR A 16 8.43 13.02 4.38
C TYR A 16 8.33 11.75 3.53
N GLY A 17 8.81 10.62 4.05
CA GLY A 17 8.80 9.35 3.32
C GLY A 17 7.39 8.77 3.10
N HIS A 18 6.43 9.07 3.98
CA HIS A 18 5.10 8.47 3.93
C HIS A 18 4.01 9.39 3.41
N ILE A 19 4.17 10.71 3.50
CA ILE A 19 3.16 11.70 3.09
C ILE A 19 3.68 12.46 1.87
N ASP A 20 4.78 13.19 2.01
CA ASP A 20 5.23 14.12 0.98
C ASP A 20 5.77 13.40 -0.26
N LEU A 21 6.59 12.37 -0.05
CA LEU A 21 7.25 11.65 -1.14
C LEU A 21 6.24 10.89 -2.02
N PRO A 22 5.24 10.17 -1.47
CA PRO A 22 4.20 9.55 -2.30
C PRO A 22 3.39 10.55 -3.10
N VAL A 23 3.00 11.69 -2.51
CA VAL A 23 2.26 12.74 -3.23
C VAL A 23 3.10 13.32 -4.36
N LYS A 24 4.38 13.62 -4.11
CA LYS A 24 5.31 14.09 -5.15
C LYS A 24 5.53 13.06 -6.25
N ALA A 25 5.65 11.78 -5.89
CA ALA A 25 5.81 10.69 -6.84
C ALA A 25 4.55 10.50 -7.71
N ALA A 26 3.37 10.44 -7.09
CA ALA A 26 2.09 10.37 -7.78
C ALA A 26 1.95 11.49 -8.81
N LYS A 27 2.23 12.72 -8.37
CA LYS A 27 2.29 13.90 -9.20
C LYS A 27 3.28 13.74 -10.37
N ALA A 28 4.54 13.40 -10.10
CA ALA A 28 5.57 13.35 -11.13
C ALA A 28 5.38 12.21 -12.13
N PHE A 29 4.84 11.07 -11.71
CA PHE A 29 4.69 9.90 -12.58
C PHE A 29 3.36 9.88 -13.35
N ALA A 30 2.31 10.52 -12.84
CA ALA A 30 1.04 10.61 -13.55
C ALA A 30 1.13 11.40 -14.87
N THR A 31 2.15 12.25 -15.03
CA THR A 31 2.41 12.98 -16.28
C THR A 31 3.09 12.12 -17.36
N LEU A 32 3.56 10.91 -17.00
CA LEU A 32 4.28 10.04 -17.94
C LEU A 32 3.37 9.20 -18.82
N ASN A 33 2.06 9.15 -18.53
CA ASN A 33 1.12 8.31 -19.25
C ASN A 33 -0.30 8.90 -19.20
N ASP A 34 -1.09 8.69 -20.25
CA ASP A 34 -2.51 9.07 -20.34
C ASP A 34 -3.36 8.38 -19.26
N LYS A 35 -2.85 7.27 -18.72
CA LYS A 35 -3.41 6.63 -17.54
C LYS A 35 -2.32 6.07 -16.65
N PHE A 36 -2.39 6.39 -15.37
CA PHE A 36 -1.41 6.03 -14.38
C PHE A 36 -2.07 5.55 -13.08
N ASN A 37 -2.04 4.24 -12.86
CA ASN A 37 -2.48 3.64 -11.61
C ASN A 37 -1.36 3.74 -10.57
N PHE A 38 -1.64 4.38 -9.44
CA PHE A 38 -0.74 4.52 -8.33
C PHE A 38 -1.25 3.71 -7.14
N VAL A 39 -0.45 2.74 -6.71
CA VAL A 39 -0.79 1.87 -5.58
C VAL A 39 -0.01 2.32 -4.34
N TYR A 40 -0.73 2.80 -3.32
CA TYR A 40 -0.16 3.23 -2.05
C TYR A 40 -0.34 2.18 -0.95
N ILE A 41 0.73 1.86 -0.22
CA ILE A 41 0.68 0.91 0.91
C ILE A 41 0.45 1.70 2.20
N SER A 42 -0.75 1.56 2.74
CA SER A 42 -1.22 2.19 3.96
C SER A 42 -1.20 1.19 5.14
N HIS A 43 -2.15 1.31 6.07
CA HIS A 43 -2.33 0.44 7.22
C HIS A 43 -3.81 0.28 7.53
N ASP A 44 -4.21 -0.91 7.95
CA ASP A 44 -5.58 -1.17 8.40
C ASP A 44 -5.93 -0.38 9.67
N GLY A 45 -7.15 0.14 9.77
CA GLY A 45 -7.59 0.96 10.91
C GLY A 45 -6.88 2.32 11.06
N CYS A 46 -6.16 2.80 10.03
CA CYS A 46 -5.45 4.08 10.09
C CYS A 46 -6.39 5.28 10.31
N HIS A 47 -7.62 5.19 9.81
CA HIS A 47 -8.67 6.19 10.03
C HIS A 47 -9.35 6.05 11.39
N ASP A 48 -9.39 4.84 11.96
CA ASP A 48 -10.08 4.55 13.23
C ASP A 48 -9.25 4.93 14.46
N THR A 49 -7.92 4.82 14.37
CA THR A 49 -7.01 4.98 15.52
C THR A 49 -5.94 6.05 15.27
N ARG A 50 -6.37 7.29 15.03
CA ARG A 50 -5.48 8.46 14.80
C ARG A 50 -4.60 8.82 16.00
N ALA A 51 -4.91 8.35 17.20
CA ALA A 51 -4.07 8.57 18.38
C ALA A 51 -2.69 7.90 18.29
N VAL A 52 -2.56 6.86 17.46
CA VAL A 52 -1.28 6.20 17.19
C VAL A 52 -0.57 6.93 16.05
N TYR A 53 0.58 7.54 16.34
CA TYR A 53 1.32 8.39 15.40
C TYR A 53 1.51 7.79 14.01
N ILE A 54 1.92 6.51 13.93
CA ILE A 54 2.14 5.85 12.64
C ILE A 54 0.85 5.68 11.83
N PHE A 55 -0.30 5.55 12.48
CA PHE A 55 -1.61 5.42 11.84
C PHE A 55 -2.10 6.78 11.35
N ASP A 56 -1.91 7.83 12.14
CA ASP A 56 -2.19 9.20 11.70
C ASP A 56 -1.39 9.58 10.45
N VAL A 57 -0.08 9.30 10.43
CA VAL A 57 0.77 9.57 9.26
C VAL A 57 0.25 8.85 8.02
N LYS A 58 -0.16 7.59 8.15
CA LYS A 58 -0.71 6.80 7.03
C LYS A 58 -2.04 7.35 6.54
N ALA A 59 -2.90 7.79 7.45
CA ALA A 59 -4.20 8.32 7.09
C ALA A 59 -4.10 9.73 6.47
N ARG A 60 -3.19 10.60 6.94
CA ARG A 60 -2.84 11.87 6.27
C ARG A 60 -2.31 11.66 4.85
N ALA A 61 -1.49 10.62 4.65
CA ALA A 61 -1.01 10.27 3.32
C ALA A 61 -2.14 9.84 2.38
N GLU A 62 -3.06 8.99 2.87
CA GLU A 62 -4.24 8.61 2.09
C GLU A 62 -5.10 9.81 1.73
N GLU A 63 -5.40 10.69 2.69
CA GLU A 63 -6.18 11.91 2.44
C GLU A 63 -5.58 12.76 1.33
N ASN A 64 -4.26 13.01 1.38
CA ASN A 64 -3.58 13.81 0.36
C ASN A 64 -3.61 13.16 -1.03
N LEU A 65 -3.50 11.83 -1.10
CA LEU A 65 -3.56 11.09 -2.35
C LEU A 65 -5.00 11.01 -2.89
N PHE A 66 -6.00 10.79 -2.04
CA PHE A 66 -7.41 10.81 -2.44
C PHE A 66 -7.83 12.18 -2.92
N GLN A 67 -7.38 13.23 -2.25
CA GLN A 67 -7.56 14.60 -2.72
C GLN A 67 -6.96 14.84 -4.11
N LEU A 68 -5.85 14.19 -4.45
CA LEU A 68 -5.24 14.26 -5.78
C LEU A 68 -6.04 13.47 -6.81
N HIS A 69 -6.61 12.34 -6.40
CA HIS A 69 -7.47 11.50 -7.24
C HIS A 69 -8.80 12.17 -7.57
N HIS A 70 -9.46 12.78 -6.58
CA HIS A 70 -10.76 13.43 -6.76
C HIS A 70 -10.69 14.80 -7.44
N ASP A 71 -9.55 15.49 -7.29
CA ASP A 71 -9.34 16.80 -7.90
C ASP A 71 -8.15 16.77 -8.87
N PRO A 72 -8.37 16.29 -10.12
CA PRO A 72 -7.36 16.31 -11.17
C PRO A 72 -6.84 17.71 -11.48
N SER A 73 -7.57 18.77 -11.11
CA SER A 73 -7.17 20.15 -11.38
C SER A 73 -6.07 20.64 -10.45
N LYS A 74 -5.75 19.91 -9.36
CA LYS A 74 -4.61 20.17 -8.49
C LYS A 74 -3.30 19.92 -9.23
N ARG A 75 -2.90 20.94 -9.99
CA ARG A 75 -1.66 21.04 -10.75
C ARG A 75 -0.46 20.55 -9.94
N LEU A 76 0.55 20.05 -10.65
CA LEU A 76 1.88 19.98 -10.09
C LEU A 76 2.43 21.40 -9.97
N GLU A 77 2.58 21.89 -8.75
CA GLU A 77 3.61 22.89 -8.46
C GLU A 77 4.91 22.14 -8.16
N ILE A 78 5.76 21.95 -9.18
CA ILE A 78 7.15 21.56 -8.94
C ILE A 78 7.94 22.85 -8.75
N ARG A 79 8.44 23.08 -7.54
CA ARG A 79 9.47 24.10 -7.31
C ARG A 79 10.81 23.54 -7.76
N THR A 80 11.22 23.89 -8.98
CA THR A 80 12.58 23.61 -9.46
C THR A 80 13.51 24.78 -9.10
N LYS A 81 14.82 24.61 -9.25
CA LYS A 81 15.80 25.70 -9.08
C LYS A 81 15.59 26.87 -10.07
N GLY A 82 14.75 26.69 -11.11
CA GLY A 82 14.45 27.69 -12.13
C GLY A 82 13.11 28.42 -11.96
N GLY A 83 12.26 28.04 -10.99
CA GLY A 83 10.94 28.66 -10.78
C GLY A 83 9.85 27.64 -10.47
N ILE A 84 8.61 28.12 -10.49
CA ILE A 84 7.40 27.28 -10.44
C ILE A 84 7.02 26.99 -11.90
N GLU A 85 7.11 25.73 -12.32
CA GLU A 85 6.54 25.30 -13.59
C GLU A 85 5.10 24.86 -13.35
N ASP A 86 4.16 25.56 -13.99
CA ASP A 86 2.73 25.23 -14.02
C ASP A 86 2.55 24.04 -14.97
N HIS A 87 2.16 22.87 -14.45
CA HIS A 87 1.86 21.70 -15.26
C HIS A 87 0.35 21.44 -15.40
N GLU A 88 0.01 20.70 -16.45
CA GLU A 88 -1.36 20.32 -16.80
C GLU A 88 -2.10 19.56 -15.67
N PRO A 89 -3.44 19.55 -15.68
CA PRO A 89 -4.25 18.71 -14.79
C PRO A 89 -3.81 17.24 -14.84
N LEU A 90 -4.16 16.45 -13.81
CA LEU A 90 -3.87 15.02 -13.68
C LEU A 90 -5.10 14.13 -14.00
N PRO A 91 -5.72 14.21 -15.20
CA PRO A 91 -6.89 13.38 -15.52
C PRO A 91 -6.53 11.89 -15.60
N SER A 92 -5.25 11.56 -15.72
CA SER A 92 -4.69 10.22 -15.83
C SER A 92 -4.50 9.52 -14.48
N PHE A 93 -4.58 10.22 -13.36
CA PHE A 93 -4.20 9.69 -12.05
C PHE A 93 -5.30 8.84 -11.40
N VAL A 94 -5.03 7.56 -11.23
CA VAL A 94 -5.90 6.61 -10.53
C VAL A 94 -5.22 6.16 -9.25
N LEU A 95 -5.85 6.38 -8.10
CA LEU A 95 -5.35 5.91 -6.82
C LEU A 95 -5.95 4.56 -6.45
N TYR A 96 -5.09 3.66 -5.98
CA TYR A 96 -5.48 2.53 -5.14
C TYR A 96 -4.67 2.55 -3.85
N CYS A 97 -5.30 2.15 -2.75
CA CYS A 97 -4.62 1.94 -1.48
C CYS A 97 -4.73 0.47 -1.06
N ILE A 98 -3.69 -0.04 -0.42
CA ILE A 98 -3.75 -1.34 0.24
C ILE A 98 -3.48 -1.12 1.72
N ARG A 99 -4.39 -1.59 2.57
CA ARG A 99 -4.39 -1.43 4.03
C ARG A 99 -4.08 -2.77 4.70
N PRO A 100 -2.82 -3.22 4.70
CA PRO A 100 -2.44 -4.41 5.45
C PRO A 100 -2.55 -4.13 6.96
N ALA A 101 -3.01 -5.12 7.73
CA ALA A 101 -2.92 -5.11 9.19
C ALA A 101 -1.64 -5.84 9.64
N LEU A 102 -1.61 -7.14 9.40
CA LEU A 102 -0.47 -8.01 9.65
C LEU A 102 -0.24 -8.87 8.40
N ILE A 103 1.00 -8.88 7.90
CA ILE A 103 1.39 -9.65 6.72
C ILE A 103 2.17 -10.88 7.14
N ASP A 104 1.63 -12.04 6.80
CA ASP A 104 2.31 -13.32 6.94
C ASP A 104 3.22 -13.58 5.71
N TYR A 105 4.52 -13.60 5.96
CA TYR A 105 5.54 -13.95 4.98
C TYR A 105 6.20 -15.30 5.25
N SER A 106 5.74 -16.05 6.25
CA SER A 106 6.41 -17.27 6.70
C SER A 106 6.49 -18.37 5.62
N SER A 107 5.44 -18.47 4.80
CA SER A 107 5.31 -19.42 3.69
C SER A 107 5.80 -18.90 2.35
N HIS A 108 6.23 -17.63 2.24
CA HIS A 108 6.60 -17.02 0.97
C HIS A 108 8.12 -17.15 0.73
N ASP A 109 8.55 -18.28 0.18
CA ASP A 109 9.97 -18.59 0.00
C ASP A 109 10.71 -17.59 -0.89
N ALA A 110 10.05 -17.07 -1.92
CA ALA A 110 10.64 -16.16 -2.91
C ALA A 110 11.19 -14.85 -2.30
N ILE A 111 10.61 -14.37 -1.19
CA ILE A 111 11.03 -13.11 -0.56
C ILE A 111 12.06 -13.33 0.55
N LYS A 112 12.28 -14.57 1.01
CA LYS A 112 13.21 -14.88 2.11
C LYS A 112 14.63 -14.34 1.92
N PRO A 113 15.23 -14.36 0.71
CA PRO A 113 16.56 -13.78 0.48
C PRO A 113 16.63 -12.26 0.73
N TRP A 114 15.50 -11.55 0.64
CA TRP A 114 15.40 -10.10 0.76
C TRP A 114 14.98 -9.64 2.17
N LEU A 115 14.57 -10.58 3.03
CA LEU A 115 14.19 -10.29 4.40
C LEU A 115 15.44 -10.06 5.25
N LYS A 116 15.49 -8.92 5.93
CA LYS A 116 16.51 -8.69 6.96
C LYS A 116 16.30 -9.71 8.08
N PRO A 117 17.35 -10.38 8.58
CA PRO A 117 17.22 -11.28 9.71
C PRO A 117 16.65 -10.51 10.90
N LEU A 118 15.50 -10.96 11.39
CA LEU A 118 14.87 -10.36 12.56
C LEU A 118 15.80 -10.52 13.79
N PRO A 119 15.86 -9.51 14.69
CA PRO A 119 16.44 -9.68 16.01
C PRO A 119 15.81 -10.91 16.70
N LEU A 120 16.59 -11.68 17.47
CA LEU A 120 16.13 -12.90 18.13
C LEU A 120 14.84 -12.69 18.96
N ALA A 121 14.72 -11.54 19.63
CA ALA A 121 13.51 -11.16 20.35
C ALA A 121 12.27 -11.06 19.43
N LYS A 122 12.42 -10.47 18.23
CA LYS A 122 11.35 -10.39 17.22
C LYS A 122 11.05 -11.75 16.58
N LYS A 123 12.04 -12.63 16.44
CA LYS A 123 11.81 -14.02 15.99
C LYS A 123 10.95 -14.78 16.99
N TRP A 124 11.19 -14.59 18.29
CA TRP A 124 10.38 -15.22 19.33
C TRP A 124 8.96 -14.65 19.39
N THR A 125 8.79 -13.33 19.35
CA THR A 125 7.44 -12.73 19.31
C THR A 125 6.68 -13.11 18.04
N ASN A 126 7.32 -13.15 16.87
CA ASN A 126 6.66 -13.65 15.64
C ASN A 126 6.32 -15.14 15.75
N GLY A 127 7.19 -15.94 16.39
CA GLY A 127 6.96 -17.36 16.65
C GLY A 127 5.82 -17.65 17.65
N VAL A 128 5.34 -16.65 18.41
CA VAL A 128 4.22 -16.80 19.36
C VAL A 128 2.97 -16.07 18.88
N ILE A 129 3.11 -14.85 18.37
CA ILE A 129 2.00 -14.01 17.90
C ILE A 129 1.34 -14.62 16.67
N LEU A 130 2.11 -15.01 15.65
CA LEU A 130 1.52 -15.59 14.43
C LEU A 130 0.77 -16.91 14.71
N PRO A 131 1.31 -17.87 15.49
CA PRO A 131 0.55 -19.07 15.86
C PRO A 131 -0.66 -18.78 16.75
N LEU A 132 -0.58 -17.81 17.65
CA LEU A 132 -1.71 -17.42 18.50
C LEU A 132 -2.84 -16.79 17.68
N TYR A 133 -2.52 -15.89 16.74
CA TYR A 133 -3.53 -15.31 15.84
C TYR A 133 -4.16 -16.37 14.92
N ARG A 134 -3.36 -17.34 14.44
CA ARG A 134 -3.87 -18.50 13.71
C ARG A 134 -4.81 -19.36 14.57
N PHE A 135 -4.41 -19.63 15.82
CA PHE A 135 -5.21 -20.40 16.78
C PHE A 135 -6.53 -19.72 17.14
N LEU A 136 -6.53 -18.39 17.29
CA LEU A 136 -7.71 -17.59 17.61
C LEU A 136 -8.62 -17.32 16.39
N GLY A 137 -8.33 -17.89 15.22
CA GLY A 137 -9.14 -17.70 14.02
C GLY A 137 -9.07 -16.29 13.43
N LEU A 138 -8.09 -15.49 13.83
CA LEU A 138 -7.85 -14.13 13.31
C LEU A 138 -7.10 -14.15 11.97
N THR A 139 -7.02 -15.30 11.30
CA THR A 139 -6.43 -15.40 9.96
C THR A 139 -7.22 -14.60 8.92
N SER A 140 -8.52 -14.40 9.15
CA SER A 140 -9.38 -13.61 8.26
C SER A 140 -8.94 -12.14 8.15
N ILE A 141 -8.30 -11.58 9.19
CA ILE A 141 -7.77 -10.21 9.23
C ILE A 141 -6.27 -10.12 8.88
N MET A 142 -5.62 -11.25 8.62
CA MET A 142 -4.21 -11.33 8.24
C MET A 142 -4.08 -11.60 6.74
N GLY A 143 -3.35 -10.76 6.03
CA GLY A 143 -3.00 -11.02 4.63
C GLY A 143 -1.70 -11.81 4.54
N THR A 144 -1.49 -12.53 3.45
CA THR A 144 -0.18 -13.09 3.10
C THR A 144 0.62 -12.10 2.26
N SER A 145 1.94 -12.21 2.31
CA SER A 145 2.81 -11.40 1.44
C SER A 145 2.63 -11.73 -0.05
N GLN A 146 2.14 -12.92 -0.38
CA GLN A 146 1.81 -13.31 -1.74
C GLN A 146 0.52 -12.63 -2.23
N GLU A 147 -0.56 -12.66 -1.44
CA GLU A 147 -1.81 -11.92 -1.72
C GLU A 147 -1.53 -10.42 -1.86
N LEU A 148 -0.70 -9.85 -0.97
CA LEU A 148 -0.29 -8.45 -1.07
C LEU A 148 0.43 -8.15 -2.39
N GLY A 149 1.44 -8.96 -2.75
CA GLY A 149 2.18 -8.78 -3.98
C GLY A 149 1.30 -8.92 -5.23
N GLN A 150 0.41 -9.90 -5.25
CA GLN A 150 -0.54 -10.12 -6.34
C GLN A 150 -1.51 -8.95 -6.48
N ALA A 151 -2.16 -8.54 -5.38
CA ALA A 151 -3.06 -7.38 -5.39
C ALA A 151 -2.34 -6.11 -5.86
N MET A 152 -1.11 -5.85 -5.40
CA MET A 152 -0.32 -4.71 -5.89
C MET A 152 -0.08 -4.77 -7.40
N THR A 153 0.34 -5.93 -7.92
CA THR A 153 0.60 -6.11 -9.35
C THR A 153 -0.68 -5.97 -10.16
N ASP A 154 -1.77 -6.60 -9.77
CA ASP A 154 -3.01 -6.55 -10.54
C ASP A 154 -3.59 -5.14 -10.57
N LEU A 155 -3.56 -4.42 -9.44
CA LEU A 155 -4.07 -3.05 -9.37
C LEU A 155 -3.24 -2.08 -10.21
N VAL A 156 -1.91 -2.22 -10.22
CA VAL A 156 -1.05 -1.32 -11.00
C VAL A 156 -1.27 -1.50 -12.51
N ILE A 157 -1.55 -2.73 -12.98
CA ILE A 157 -1.83 -3.01 -14.41
C ILE A 157 -3.32 -2.96 -14.77
N SER A 158 -4.19 -2.68 -13.79
CA SER A 158 -5.64 -2.72 -13.97
C SER A 158 -6.17 -1.66 -14.94
N ASP A 159 -7.43 -1.81 -15.31
CA ASP A 159 -8.14 -0.84 -16.13
C ASP A 159 -8.53 0.46 -15.37
N GLY A 160 -8.18 0.59 -14.10
CA GLY A 160 -8.41 1.81 -13.33
C GLY A 160 -9.85 1.95 -12.81
N ARG A 161 -10.70 0.93 -12.97
CA ARG A 161 -12.05 0.90 -12.41
C ARG A 161 -12.06 0.60 -10.92
N ASP A 162 -13.16 0.93 -10.26
CA ASP A 162 -13.39 0.59 -8.86
C ASP A 162 -13.32 -0.93 -8.68
N VAL A 163 -12.69 -1.37 -7.60
CA VAL A 163 -12.63 -2.79 -7.25
C VAL A 163 -13.96 -3.20 -6.65
N ASP A 164 -14.64 -4.12 -7.34
CA ASP A 164 -15.91 -4.69 -6.90
C ASP A 164 -15.70 -6.05 -6.22
N VAL A 165 -15.13 -6.02 -5.02
CA VAL A 165 -15.06 -7.20 -4.13
C VAL A 165 -15.46 -6.81 -2.72
N ALA A 166 -16.03 -7.76 -1.99
CA ALA A 166 -16.35 -7.55 -0.58
C ALA A 166 -15.08 -7.16 0.20
N GLY A 167 -15.15 -6.04 0.94
CA GLY A 167 -14.02 -5.48 1.68
C GLY A 167 -13.20 -4.43 0.91
N ALA A 168 -13.60 -4.06 -0.31
CA ALA A 168 -13.06 -2.90 -1.00
C ALA A 168 -13.75 -1.61 -0.53
N SER A 169 -12.99 -0.71 0.12
CA SER A 169 -13.51 0.52 0.72
C SER A 169 -12.40 1.47 1.17
N PRO A 170 -12.56 2.80 1.03
CA PRO A 170 -13.67 3.50 0.38
C PRO A 170 -13.66 3.39 -1.14
N GLU A 171 -14.82 3.59 -1.76
CA GLU A 171 -15.01 3.79 -3.21
C GLU A 171 -14.45 2.66 -4.12
N GLY A 172 -14.30 1.44 -3.60
CA GLY A 172 -13.62 0.38 -4.33
C GLY A 172 -12.14 0.66 -4.61
N ARG A 173 -11.53 1.63 -3.91
CA ARG A 173 -10.14 2.06 -4.12
C ARG A 173 -9.18 1.59 -3.04
N CYS A 174 -9.66 1.16 -1.88
CA CYS A 174 -8.78 0.55 -0.87
C CYS A 174 -9.11 -0.91 -0.57
N LEU A 175 -8.08 -1.74 -0.44
CA LEU A 175 -8.20 -3.14 -0.05
C LEU A 175 -7.56 -3.38 1.32
N GLY A 176 -8.38 -3.75 2.30
CA GLY A 176 -7.90 -4.35 3.55
C GLY A 176 -7.54 -5.84 3.37
N ALA A 177 -7.23 -6.54 4.46
CA ALA A 177 -6.90 -7.98 4.40
C ALA A 177 -8.00 -8.83 3.72
N VAL A 178 -9.27 -8.57 4.06
CA VAL A 178 -10.42 -9.26 3.46
C VAL A 178 -10.54 -8.93 1.97
N GLY A 179 -10.43 -7.65 1.61
CA GLY A 179 -10.50 -7.20 0.21
C GLY A 179 -9.38 -7.80 -0.66
N MET A 180 -8.14 -7.83 -0.17
CA MET A 180 -7.02 -8.46 -0.88
C MET A 180 -7.24 -9.95 -1.12
N ARG A 181 -7.76 -10.68 -0.13
CA ARG A 181 -8.05 -12.11 -0.27
C ARG A 181 -9.13 -12.36 -1.32
N ASN A 182 -10.26 -11.64 -1.21
CA ASN A 182 -11.37 -11.77 -2.15
C ASN A 182 -10.95 -11.39 -3.57
N TRP A 183 -10.13 -10.35 -3.72
CA TRP A 183 -9.54 -9.98 -5.00
C TRP A 183 -8.68 -11.10 -5.59
N THR A 184 -7.80 -11.68 -4.78
CA THR A 184 -6.90 -12.75 -5.21
C THR A 184 -7.67 -14.02 -5.58
N GLN A 185 -8.70 -14.36 -4.81
CA GLN A 185 -9.58 -15.49 -5.11
C GLN A 185 -10.31 -15.29 -6.45
N ALA A 186 -10.99 -14.15 -6.61
CA ALA A 186 -11.72 -13.83 -7.85
C ALA A 186 -10.79 -13.75 -9.08
N ARG A 187 -9.53 -13.38 -8.89
CA ARG A 187 -8.51 -13.47 -9.94
C ARG A 187 -8.20 -14.92 -10.32
N ASN A 188 -7.96 -15.78 -9.34
CA ASN A 188 -7.59 -17.17 -9.62
C ASN A 188 -8.73 -17.93 -10.30
N GLU A 189 -9.97 -17.73 -9.86
CA GLU A 189 -11.17 -18.28 -10.52
C GLU A 189 -11.24 -17.86 -12.00
N ARG A 190 -11.03 -16.57 -12.31
CA ARG A 190 -10.98 -16.08 -13.70
C ARG A 190 -9.88 -16.71 -14.56
N LEU A 191 -8.73 -17.01 -13.96
CA LEU A 191 -7.61 -17.64 -14.68
C LEU A 191 -7.90 -19.12 -14.98
N GLU A 192 -8.55 -19.82 -14.07
CA GLU A 192 -8.97 -21.22 -14.27
C GLU A 192 -10.01 -21.34 -15.40
N ASP A 193 -10.97 -20.41 -15.46
CA ASP A 193 -11.96 -20.33 -16.55
C ASP A 193 -11.32 -20.04 -17.91
N THR A 194 -10.19 -19.32 -17.96
CA THR A 194 -9.50 -18.99 -19.21
C THR A 194 -8.69 -20.17 -19.77
N VAL A 195 -8.24 -21.10 -18.90
CA VAL A 195 -7.42 -22.26 -19.29
C VAL A 195 -8.28 -23.45 -19.71
N THR A 196 -9.57 -23.46 -19.39
CA THR A 196 -10.51 -24.54 -19.69
C THR A 196 -11.25 -24.37 -21.03
N VAL A 197 -10.92 -23.35 -21.83
CA VAL A 197 -11.48 -23.07 -23.16
C VAL A 197 -10.51 -23.44 -24.28
#